data_AF-A0A3D4DSK2-F1
#
_entry.id   AF-A0A3D4DSK2-F1
#
_cell.length_a   1.000
_cell.length_b   1.000
_cell.length_c   1.000
_cell.angle_alpha   90.00
_cell.angle_beta   90.00
_cell.angle_gamma   90.00
#
_symmetry.space_group_name_H-M   'P 1'
#
loop_
_entity.id
_entity.type
_entity.pdbx_description
1 polymer ?
#
loop_
_entity_poly.entity_id
_entity_poly.type
_entity_poly.pdbx_seq_one_letter_code
_entity_poly.pdbx_strand_id
1 'polypeptide(L)'
;MFRPMSVIAQHTLLSPTYGGPRWHRVVVDDLAQRLTPPSAFPCTFSQNAFRRGLVDFIFVENREPTGLAALRTDLSEYLAQAAAWDGQVNTARPLVIAFS
;
A
#
# COMPACT_ATOMS: atom_id res chain seq x y z
N MET A 1 6.78 -1.53 -22.74
CA MET A 1 5.49 -2.12 -22.31
C MET A 1 5.34 -1.82 -20.83
N PHE A 2 4.76 -0.67 -20.48
CA PHE A 2 4.51 -0.29 -19.08
C PHE A 2 3.32 -1.13 -18.60
N ARG A 3 3.54 -1.98 -17.61
CA ARG A 3 2.46 -2.68 -16.90
C ARG A 3 1.68 -1.61 -16.12
N PRO A 4 0.34 -1.57 -16.18
CA PRO A 4 -0.42 -0.63 -15.38
C PRO A 4 -0.04 -0.84 -13.92
N MET A 5 0.34 0.25 -13.25
CA MET A 5 0.57 0.22 -11.82
C MET A 5 -0.73 -0.31 -11.18
N SER A 6 -0.59 -1.23 -10.23
CA SER A 6 -1.73 -1.96 -9.66
C SER A 6 -1.70 -1.73 -8.18
N VAL A 7 -2.86 -1.56 -7.55
CA VAL A 7 -2.98 -1.61 -6.09
C VAL A 7 -2.43 -2.96 -5.61
N ILE A 8 -1.37 -2.94 -4.82
CA ILE A 8 -0.67 -4.13 -4.33
C ILE A 8 -1.03 -4.36 -2.87
N ALA A 9 -1.63 -5.50 -2.56
CA ALA A 9 -1.88 -5.89 -1.18
C ALA A 9 -0.58 -6.19 -0.41
N GLN A 10 -0.53 -5.87 0.89
CA GLN A 10 0.63 -6.11 1.76
C GLN A 10 1.18 -7.55 1.66
N HIS A 11 0.30 -8.56 1.67
CA HIS A 11 0.72 -9.97 1.61
C HIS A 11 1.45 -10.31 0.30
N THR A 12 1.11 -9.63 -0.80
CA THR A 12 1.79 -9.79 -2.09
C THR A 12 3.23 -9.32 -2.01
N LEU A 13 3.51 -8.20 -1.31
CA LEU A 13 4.86 -7.65 -1.14
C LEU A 13 5.75 -8.52 -0.25
N LEU A 14 5.14 -9.22 0.71
CA LEU A 14 5.84 -10.13 1.61
C LEU A 14 6.12 -11.50 0.96
N SER A 15 5.46 -11.81 -0.16
CA SER A 15 5.69 -13.06 -0.88
C SER A 15 7.15 -13.20 -1.35
N PRO A 16 7.77 -14.38 -1.22
CA PRO A 16 9.10 -14.64 -1.77
C PRO A 16 9.12 -14.54 -3.31
N THR A 17 7.97 -14.69 -3.96
CA THR A 17 7.82 -14.59 -5.43
C THR A 17 7.57 -13.17 -5.93
N TYR A 18 7.52 -12.17 -5.04
CA TYR A 18 7.36 -10.79 -5.44
C TYR A 18 8.58 -10.27 -6.20
N GLY A 19 8.42 -10.04 -7.50
CA GLY A 19 9.47 -9.61 -8.43
C GLY A 19 9.52 -8.11 -8.71
N GLY A 20 8.89 -7.27 -7.87
CA GLY A 20 8.97 -5.81 -8.02
C GLY A 20 10.31 -5.21 -7.56
N PRO A 21 10.52 -3.91 -7.79
CA PRO A 21 11.71 -3.20 -7.33
C PRO A 21 12.01 -3.38 -5.84
N ARG A 22 13.31 -3.46 -5.50
CA ARG A 22 13.77 -3.69 -4.12
C ARG A 22 13.24 -2.65 -3.14
N TRP A 23 13.08 -1.40 -3.58
CA TRP A 23 12.65 -0.30 -2.72
C TRP A 23 11.20 -0.49 -2.21
N HIS A 24 10.36 -1.28 -2.89
CA HIS A 24 9.03 -1.62 -2.39
C HIS A 24 9.09 -2.37 -1.07
N ARG A 25 10.03 -3.33 -0.95
CA ARG A 25 10.26 -4.05 0.31
C ARG A 25 10.79 -3.13 1.40
N VAL A 26 11.70 -2.21 1.03
CA VAL A 26 12.24 -1.22 1.98
C VAL A 26 11.12 -0.34 2.58
N VAL A 27 10.13 0.06 1.79
CA VAL A 27 8.96 0.81 2.28
C VAL A 27 8.15 -0.03 3.28
N VAL A 28 7.91 -1.32 2.98
CA VAL A 28 7.19 -2.22 3.89
C VAL A 28 7.97 -2.42 5.20
N ASP A 29 9.29 -2.57 5.11
CA ASP A 29 10.15 -2.74 6.27
C ASP A 29 10.18 -1.46 7.16
N ASP A 30 10.24 -0.26 6.56
CA ASP A 30 10.14 1.01 7.31
C ASP A 30 8.77 1.16 7.99
N LEU A 31 7.68 0.79 7.31
CA LEU A 31 6.37 0.75 7.95
C LEU A 31 6.32 -0.28 9.08
N ALA A 32 6.93 -1.45 8.92
CA ALA A 32 6.97 -2.47 9.97
C ALA A 32 7.67 -1.95 11.24
N GLN A 33 8.76 -1.20 11.10
CA GLN A 33 9.47 -0.58 12.23
C GLN A 33 8.59 0.43 12.99
N ARG A 34 7.68 1.12 12.29
CA ARG A 34 6.80 2.13 12.88
C ARG A 34 5.47 1.56 13.36
N LEU A 35 4.95 0.51 12.73
CA LEU A 35 3.59 0.02 12.97
C LEU A 35 3.53 -1.25 13.82
N THR A 36 4.67 -1.86 14.13
CA THR A 36 4.75 -3.04 15.02
C THR A 36 5.02 -2.59 16.46
N PRO A 37 4.14 -2.90 17.43
CA PRO A 37 4.41 -2.63 18.84
C PRO A 37 5.59 -3.44 19.39
N PRO A 38 6.36 -2.91 20.37
CA PRO A 38 6.25 -1.57 20.93
C PRO A 38 6.76 -0.51 19.94
N SER A 39 5.95 0.52 19.67
CA SER A 39 6.27 1.62 18.76
C SER A 39 5.75 2.94 19.31
N ALA A 40 6.46 4.04 19.03
CA ALA A 40 6.05 5.40 19.36
C ALA A 40 4.94 5.95 18.45
N PHE A 41 4.58 5.25 17.37
CA PHE A 41 3.53 5.70 16.45
C PHE A 41 2.14 5.51 17.09
N PRO A 42 1.35 6.58 17.30
CA PRO A 42 0.17 6.53 18.18
C PRO A 42 -1.10 5.93 17.54
N CYS A 43 -1.07 5.56 16.26
CA CYS A 43 -2.29 5.14 15.55
C CYS A 43 -2.55 3.63 15.66
N THR A 44 -3.36 3.24 16.65
CA THR A 44 -3.80 1.85 16.84
C THR A 44 -4.51 1.27 15.61
N PHE A 45 -5.23 2.09 14.84
CA PHE A 45 -5.88 1.66 13.61
C PHE A 45 -4.85 1.18 12.57
N SER A 46 -3.86 2.01 12.26
CA SER A 46 -2.80 1.68 11.29
C SER A 46 -1.96 0.50 11.75
N GLN A 47 -1.61 0.43 13.05
CA GLN A 47 -0.90 -0.72 13.62
C GLN A 47 -1.71 -2.02 13.43
N ASN A 48 -3.01 -2.00 13.70
CA ASN A 48 -3.87 -3.16 13.53
C ASN A 48 -4.07 -3.55 12.06
N ALA A 49 -4.24 -2.58 11.16
CA ALA A 49 -4.35 -2.84 9.74
C ALA A 49 -3.08 -3.50 9.19
N PHE A 50 -1.91 -2.96 9.54
CA PHE A 50 -0.62 -3.52 9.14
C PHE A 50 -0.39 -4.92 9.71
N ARG A 51 -0.66 -5.12 11.01
CA ARG A 51 -0.56 -6.45 11.66
C ARG A 51 -1.44 -7.50 10.98
N ARG A 52 -2.58 -7.10 10.42
CA ARG A 52 -3.55 -7.98 9.76
C ARG A 52 -3.34 -8.10 8.25
N GLY A 53 -2.32 -7.46 7.69
CA GLY A 53 -2.05 -7.51 6.25
C GLY A 53 -3.09 -6.77 5.41
N LEU A 54 -3.79 -5.80 5.99
CA LEU A 54 -4.87 -5.05 5.35
C LEU A 54 -4.40 -3.76 4.66
N VAL A 55 -3.10 -3.47 4.67
CA VAL A 55 -2.58 -2.28 3.97
C VAL A 55 -2.46 -2.57 2.48
N ASP A 56 -2.99 -1.68 1.66
CA ASP A 56 -2.77 -1.69 0.22
C ASP A 56 -1.74 -0.64 -0.17
N PHE A 57 -1.02 -0.88 -1.27
CA PHE A 57 0.10 -0.07 -1.70
C PHE A 57 -0.05 0.36 -3.16
N ILE A 58 0.29 1.60 -3.45
CA ILE A 58 0.61 2.07 -4.80
C ILE A 58 2.05 2.58 -4.77
N PHE A 59 2.87 2.12 -5.71
CA PHE A 59 4.26 2.53 -5.84
C PHE A 59 4.44 3.35 -7.11
N VAL A 60 4.89 4.59 -6.95
CA VAL A 60 5.04 5.56 -8.03
C VAL A 60 6.52 5.72 -8.35
N GLU A 61 6.96 5.03 -9.41
CA GLU A 61 8.38 5.00 -9.84
C GLU A 61 8.86 6.33 -10.43
N ASN A 62 7.94 7.13 -10.95
CA ASN A 62 8.24 8.36 -11.68
C ASN A 62 7.24 9.46 -11.33
N ARG A 63 7.73 10.65 -11.00
CA ARG A 63 6.91 11.83 -10.64
C ARG A 63 6.58 12.73 -11.84
N GLU A 64 7.10 12.40 -13.02
CA GLU A 64 6.73 13.07 -14.27
C GLU A 64 5.24 12.85 -14.60
N PRO A 65 4.65 13.66 -15.50
CA PRO A 65 3.22 13.61 -15.83
C PRO A 65 2.69 12.21 -16.19
N THR A 66 3.52 11.35 -16.81
CA THR A 66 3.14 9.98 -17.15
C THR A 66 2.96 9.09 -15.91
N GLY A 67 3.82 9.22 -14.91
CA GLY A 67 3.71 8.48 -13.66
C GLY A 67 2.54 8.97 -12.80
N LEU A 68 2.28 10.27 -12.78
CA LEU A 68 1.12 10.84 -12.10
C LEU A 68 -0.21 10.47 -12.79
N ALA A 69 -0.23 10.37 -14.13
CA ALA A 69 -1.39 9.91 -14.87
C ALA A 69 -1.71 8.44 -14.54
N ALA A 70 -0.68 7.59 -14.43
CA ALA A 70 -0.87 6.20 -14.00
C ALA A 70 -1.31 6.12 -12.52
N LEU A 71 -0.73 6.91 -11.61
CA LEU A 71 -1.21 7.01 -10.22
C LEU A 71 -2.70 7.36 -10.15
N ARG A 72 -3.18 8.27 -11.00
CA ARG A 72 -4.60 8.63 -11.06
C ARG A 72 -5.47 7.42 -11.43
N THR A 73 -5.02 6.58 -12.37
CA THR A 73 -5.71 5.34 -12.74
C THR A 73 -5.79 4.39 -11.55
N ASP A 74 -4.67 4.10 -10.90
CA ASP A 74 -4.61 3.19 -9.74
C ASP A 74 -5.46 3.68 -8.57
N LEU A 75 -5.42 4.99 -8.30
CA LEU A 75 -6.23 5.59 -7.25
C LEU A 75 -7.72 5.44 -7.57
N SER A 76 -8.12 5.56 -8.84
CA SER A 76 -9.51 5.33 -9.25
C SER A 76 -9.92 3.87 -9.02
N GLU A 77 -9.04 2.91 -9.30
CA GLU A 77 -9.28 1.49 -9.03
C GLU A 77 -9.42 1.20 -7.54
N TYR A 78 -8.53 1.77 -6.71
CA TYR A 78 -8.63 1.66 -5.25
C TYR A 78 -9.95 2.25 -4.75
N LEU A 79 -10.34 3.44 -5.22
CA LEU A 79 -11.59 4.09 -4.81
C LEU A 79 -12.82 3.28 -5.20
N ALA A 80 -12.82 2.64 -6.37
CA ALA A 80 -13.90 1.76 -6.80
C ALA A 80 -14.05 0.55 -5.86
N GLN A 81 -12.95 -0.02 -5.38
CA GLN A 81 -12.97 -1.11 -4.37
C GLN A 81 -13.40 -0.60 -2.99
N ALA A 82 -12.86 0.54 -2.57
CA ALA A 82 -13.18 1.16 -1.28
C ALA A 82 -14.65 1.58 -1.18
N ALA A 83 -15.30 1.93 -2.30
CA ALA A 83 -16.72 2.26 -2.33
C ALA A 83 -17.63 1.07 -1.94
N ALA A 84 -17.14 -0.16 -2.07
CA ALA A 84 -17.85 -1.38 -1.68
C ALA A 84 -17.54 -1.85 -0.24
N TRP A 85 -16.79 -1.06 0.53
CA TRP A 85 -16.43 -1.42 1.90
C TRP A 85 -17.66 -1.50 2.81
N ASP A 86 -17.69 -2.51 3.68
CA ASP A 86 -18.81 -2.84 4.58
C ASP A 86 -18.95 -1.91 5.79
N GLY A 87 -18.09 -0.88 5.90
CA GLY A 87 -18.06 0.08 7.00
C GLY A 87 -17.42 -0.42 8.30
N GLN A 88 -16.94 -1.68 8.34
CA GLN A 88 -16.33 -2.24 9.53
C GLN A 88 -14.84 -1.88 9.60
N VAL A 89 -14.41 -1.23 10.68
CA VAL A 89 -13.01 -0.79 10.87
C VAL A 89 -12.02 -1.95 10.74
N ASN A 90 -12.43 -3.16 11.11
CA ASN A 90 -11.60 -4.35 11.03
C ASN A 90 -11.54 -4.96 9.61
N THR A 91 -12.26 -4.47 8.62
CA THR A 91 -12.12 -4.88 7.21
C THR A 91 -11.58 -3.74 6.35
N ALA A 92 -11.44 -2.54 6.92
CA ALA A 92 -10.88 -1.38 6.25
C ALA A 92 -9.46 -1.66 5.76
N ARG A 93 -9.19 -1.27 4.51
CA ARG A 93 -7.90 -1.46 3.85
C ARG A 93 -7.24 -0.11 3.58
N PRO A 94 -6.48 0.46 4.53
CA PRO A 94 -5.83 1.75 4.31
C PRO A 94 -4.79 1.67 3.18
N LEU A 95 -4.72 2.73 2.37
CA LEU A 95 -3.80 2.87 1.26
C LEU A 95 -2.53 3.62 1.67
N VAL A 96 -1.37 3.09 1.28
CA VAL A 96 -0.09 3.79 1.28
C VAL A 96 0.33 4.03 -0.17
N ILE A 97 0.64 5.29 -0.49
CA ILE A 97 1.22 5.66 -1.77
C ILE A 97 2.67 6.05 -1.51
N ALA A 98 3.61 5.32 -2.10
CA ALA A 98 5.04 5.55 -1.93
C ALA A 98 5.65 6.05 -3.24
N PHE A 99 6.54 7.03 -3.14
CA PHE A 99 7.20 7.66 -4.28
C PHE A 99 8.70 7.45 -4.16
N SER A 100 9.35 7.05 -5.27
CA SER A 100 10.81 7.11 -5.40
C SER A 100 11.27 8.47 -5.91
#